data_AF-A0A1W9WSG4-F1
#
_entry.id   AF-A0A1W9WSG4-F1
#
_cell.length_a   1.000
_cell.length_b   1.000
_cell.length_c   1.000
_cell.angle_alpha   90.00
_cell.angle_beta   90.00
_cell.angle_gamma   90.00
#
_symmetry.space_group_name_H-M   'P 1'
#
loop_
_entity.id
_entity.type
_entity.pdbx_description
1 polymer ?
#
loop_
_entity_poly.entity_id
_entity_poly.type
_entity_poly.pdbx_seq_one_letter_code
_entity_poly.pdbx_strand_id
1 'polypeptide(L)'
;MNERKDTSGMKHLFEKKLDKALKKLRHDIPRVAETLCLGNRDALASWTNIIDGKLLPRLSPDFPLMAAICGGGSSGKSTLFNSLVGERCSLAGGNAGINRRILVSAPGEIFRQKEFLSTLFEPFGSTSKPLEDQQELTVPGCPLYILSSNVPRNMVLMDTPDFDTGAQGDYANRDVVRQALETSDILIYIFTNSNYNNRDNTDFISQMLTGIGMRKCFLVYRVYAGFEDQEVIGHAMTVARNIYGDDAEKYVLGIYRTDEDNAVAAGERFMALRPARPEGPPFAKALRRMDPRKLRPELLSSVLNDTLKKANAALADANLSLASRTAGETPFWRAWKGKGQDTPPSEEKKAAD
;
A
#
# COMPACT_ATOMS: atom_id res chain seq x y z
N MET A 1 -12.52 -6.80 38.21
CA MET A 1 -13.32 -7.95 37.73
C MET A 1 -14.18 -7.44 36.58
N ASN A 2 -13.59 -7.33 35.39
CA ASN A 2 -13.75 -8.25 34.25
C ASN A 2 -14.87 -7.79 33.29
N GLU A 3 -14.58 -6.77 32.47
CA GLU A 3 -15.24 -6.56 31.17
C GLU A 3 -14.16 -6.49 30.07
N ARG A 4 -13.40 -7.57 29.89
CA ARG A 4 -12.84 -7.86 28.56
C ARG A 4 -14.01 -8.37 27.71
N LYS A 5 -14.86 -7.45 27.23
CA LYS A 5 -15.92 -7.79 26.28
C LYS A 5 -15.28 -8.45 25.05
N ASP A 6 -15.90 -9.55 24.68
CA ASP A 6 -15.53 -10.55 23.68
C ASP A 6 -15.41 -9.96 22.26
N THR A 7 -14.37 -9.17 22.05
CA THR A 7 -13.99 -8.59 20.74
C THR A 7 -13.41 -9.65 19.81
N SER A 8 -12.94 -10.78 20.36
CA SER A 8 -12.39 -11.90 19.61
C SER A 8 -13.48 -12.73 18.92
N GLY A 9 -14.58 -13.04 19.62
CA GLY A 9 -15.74 -13.74 19.04
C GLY A 9 -16.44 -12.91 17.96
N MET A 10 -16.54 -11.59 18.16
CA MET A 10 -17.16 -10.68 17.20
C MET A 10 -16.32 -10.55 15.92
N LYS A 11 -14.98 -10.43 16.01
CA LYS A 11 -14.07 -10.41 14.85
C LYS A 11 -14.14 -11.70 14.03
N HIS A 12 -14.11 -12.87 14.68
CA HIS A 12 -14.18 -14.16 13.99
C HIS A 12 -15.53 -14.38 13.26
N LEU A 13 -16.62 -13.84 13.82
CA LEU A 13 -17.94 -13.85 13.19
C LEU A 13 -17.98 -12.96 11.95
N PHE A 14 -17.28 -11.81 11.97
CA PHE A 14 -17.20 -10.88 10.84
C PHE A 14 -16.34 -11.42 9.69
N GLU A 15 -15.22 -12.09 9.97
CA GLU A 15 -14.38 -12.76 8.96
C GLU A 15 -15.19 -13.80 8.17
N LYS A 16 -15.93 -14.67 8.88
CA LYS A 16 -16.84 -15.63 8.26
C LYS A 16 -17.99 -14.94 7.51
N LYS A 17 -18.45 -13.78 7.96
CA LYS A 17 -19.49 -13.01 7.26
C LYS A 17 -18.98 -12.40 5.97
N LEU A 18 -17.73 -11.92 5.89
CA LEU A 18 -17.18 -11.32 4.67
C LEU A 18 -16.99 -12.36 3.57
N ASP A 19 -16.33 -13.49 3.87
CA ASP A 19 -16.18 -14.59 2.92
C ASP A 19 -17.55 -15.11 2.46
N LYS A 20 -18.50 -15.29 3.40
CA LYS A 20 -19.88 -15.68 3.08
C LYS A 20 -20.61 -14.61 2.25
N ALA A 21 -20.39 -13.32 2.52
CA ALA A 21 -21.02 -12.22 1.79
C ALA A 21 -20.47 -12.12 0.36
N LEU A 22 -19.16 -12.28 0.16
CA LEU A 22 -18.55 -12.31 -1.17
C LEU A 22 -19.01 -13.54 -1.96
N LYS A 23 -19.08 -14.72 -1.33
CA LYS A 23 -19.66 -15.93 -1.95
C LYS A 23 -21.14 -15.76 -2.29
N LYS A 24 -21.91 -15.09 -1.41
CA LYS A 24 -23.32 -14.80 -1.64
C LYS A 24 -23.49 -13.80 -2.78
N LEU A 25 -22.74 -12.70 -2.77
CA LEU A 25 -22.72 -11.74 -3.87
C LEU A 25 -22.39 -12.47 -5.18
N ARG A 26 -21.28 -13.22 -5.21
CA ARG A 26 -20.83 -14.00 -6.38
C ARG A 26 -21.96 -14.80 -7.02
N HIS A 27 -22.85 -15.36 -6.20
CA HIS A 27 -24.02 -16.10 -6.67
C HIS A 27 -25.24 -15.21 -7.01
N ASP A 28 -25.55 -14.23 -6.16
CA ASP A 28 -26.79 -13.47 -6.21
C ASP A 28 -26.79 -12.41 -7.33
N ILE A 29 -25.65 -11.77 -7.62
CA ILE A 29 -25.60 -10.72 -8.67
C ILE A 29 -25.89 -11.31 -10.06
N PRO A 30 -25.25 -12.42 -10.50
CA PRO A 30 -25.61 -13.06 -11.76
C PRO A 30 -27.09 -13.47 -11.80
N ARG A 31 -27.61 -14.05 -10.69
CA ARG A 31 -29.01 -14.49 -10.59
C ARG A 31 -30.01 -13.33 -10.70
N VAL A 32 -29.75 -12.20 -10.03
CA VAL A 32 -30.59 -11.00 -10.12
C VAL A 32 -30.55 -10.43 -11.53
N ALA A 33 -29.37 -10.38 -12.16
CA ALA A 33 -29.25 -9.87 -13.51
C ALA A 33 -29.93 -10.76 -14.56
N GLU A 34 -29.90 -12.09 -14.39
CA GLU A 34 -30.69 -13.02 -15.20
C GLU A 34 -32.20 -12.82 -14.99
N THR A 35 -32.64 -12.68 -13.73
CA THR A 35 -34.06 -12.50 -13.39
C THR A 35 -34.62 -11.19 -13.93
N LEU A 36 -33.82 -10.12 -13.91
CA LEU A 36 -34.19 -8.79 -14.39
C LEU A 36 -33.86 -8.57 -15.87
N CYS A 37 -33.40 -9.60 -16.59
CA CYS A 37 -32.98 -9.53 -18.00
C CYS A 37 -31.99 -8.38 -18.30
N LEU A 38 -31.08 -8.08 -17.36
CA LEU A 38 -30.07 -7.03 -17.54
C LEU A 38 -29.06 -7.49 -18.59
N GLY A 39 -29.04 -6.83 -19.74
CA GLY A 39 -28.36 -7.24 -20.98
C GLY A 39 -26.82 -7.18 -20.98
N ASN A 40 -26.14 -7.40 -19.86
CA ASN A 40 -24.68 -7.30 -19.78
C ASN A 40 -24.04 -8.56 -19.17
N ARG A 41 -24.21 -9.70 -19.86
CA ARG A 41 -23.61 -10.98 -19.48
C ARG A 41 -22.09 -10.92 -19.38
N ASP A 42 -21.43 -10.14 -20.25
CA ASP A 42 -19.97 -9.97 -20.25
C ASP A 42 -19.46 -9.23 -19.01
N ALA A 43 -20.16 -8.19 -18.54
CA ALA A 43 -19.82 -7.52 -17.29
C ALA A 43 -20.01 -8.42 -16.06
N LEU A 44 -21.02 -9.30 -16.07
CA LEU A 44 -21.29 -10.24 -14.97
C LEU A 44 -20.27 -11.38 -14.92
N ALA A 45 -19.87 -11.90 -16.08
CA ALA A 45 -18.80 -12.88 -16.20
C ALA A 45 -17.45 -12.27 -15.77
N SER A 46 -17.15 -11.05 -16.22
CA SER A 46 -15.97 -10.27 -15.77
C SER A 46 -15.95 -10.09 -14.26
N TRP A 47 -17.10 -9.74 -13.67
CA TRP A 47 -17.24 -9.55 -12.23
C TRP A 47 -17.03 -10.85 -11.42
N THR A 48 -17.61 -11.96 -11.89
CA THR A 48 -17.41 -13.28 -11.26
C THR A 48 -15.94 -13.71 -11.33
N ASN A 49 -15.30 -13.49 -12.48
CA ASN A 49 -13.88 -13.75 -12.67
C ASN A 49 -12.98 -12.87 -11.77
N ILE A 50 -13.37 -11.63 -11.50
CA ILE A 50 -12.66 -10.76 -10.54
C ILE A 50 -12.78 -11.33 -9.12
N ILE A 51 -13.96 -11.78 -8.71
CA ILE A 51 -14.13 -12.36 -7.38
C ILE A 51 -13.33 -13.66 -7.25
N ASP A 52 -13.49 -14.57 -8.20
CA ASP A 52 -12.88 -15.90 -8.16
C ASP A 52 -11.38 -15.90 -8.41
N GLY A 53 -10.91 -15.07 -9.33
CA GLY A 53 -9.51 -15.00 -9.72
C GLY A 53 -8.67 -14.01 -8.93
N LYS A 54 -9.27 -12.97 -8.33
CA LYS A 54 -8.51 -11.87 -7.70
C LYS A 54 -8.77 -11.74 -6.20
N LEU A 55 -10.03 -11.77 -5.77
CA LEU A 55 -10.38 -11.49 -4.37
C LEU A 55 -10.34 -12.74 -3.48
N LEU A 56 -10.96 -13.85 -3.91
CA LEU A 56 -11.01 -15.08 -3.13
C LEU A 56 -9.63 -15.72 -2.90
N PRO A 57 -8.71 -15.77 -3.88
CA PRO A 57 -7.37 -16.33 -3.66
C PRO A 57 -6.60 -15.56 -2.59
N ARG A 58 -6.70 -14.23 -2.57
CA ARG A 58 -6.09 -13.38 -1.53
C ARG A 58 -6.72 -13.59 -0.17
N LEU A 59 -8.02 -13.88 -0.12
CA LEU A 59 -8.72 -14.23 1.12
C LEU A 59 -8.40 -15.64 1.62
N SER A 60 -7.71 -16.46 0.82
CA SER A 60 -7.28 -17.78 1.25
C SER A 60 -6.36 -17.67 2.48
N PRO A 61 -6.60 -18.49 3.52
CA PRO A 61 -5.71 -18.59 4.68
C PRO A 61 -4.26 -18.94 4.33
N ASP A 62 -4.05 -19.56 3.16
CA ASP A 62 -2.74 -20.02 2.69
C ASP A 62 -2.03 -18.95 1.84
N PHE A 63 -2.70 -17.83 1.53
CA PHE A 63 -2.08 -16.72 0.83
C PHE A 63 -1.26 -15.85 1.82
N PRO A 64 0.06 -15.73 1.67
CA PRO A 64 0.94 -14.97 2.56
C PRO A 64 0.60 -13.47 2.59
N LEU A 65 0.94 -12.80 3.69
CA LEU A 65 0.83 -11.35 3.81
C LEU A 65 1.82 -10.63 2.89
N MET A 66 1.36 -9.59 2.21
CA MET A 66 2.19 -8.71 1.41
C MET A 66 2.76 -7.60 2.30
N ALA A 67 4.08 -7.55 2.48
CA ALA A 67 4.75 -6.54 3.29
C ALA A 67 5.68 -5.67 2.43
N ALA A 68 5.33 -4.40 2.24
CA ALA A 68 6.18 -3.45 1.53
C ALA A 68 7.15 -2.74 2.48
N ILE A 69 8.43 -2.71 2.12
CA ILE A 69 9.45 -1.93 2.80
C ILE A 69 9.52 -0.56 2.12
N CYS A 70 9.17 0.48 2.85
CA CYS A 70 9.07 1.84 2.31
C CYS A 70 9.71 2.87 3.25
N GLY A 71 10.02 4.05 2.72
CA GLY A 71 10.86 5.03 3.42
C GLY A 71 11.43 6.03 2.43
N GLY A 72 11.84 7.21 2.92
CA GLY A 72 12.44 8.24 2.07
C GLY A 72 13.77 7.79 1.45
N GLY A 73 14.33 8.61 0.57
CA GLY A 73 15.60 8.38 -0.10
C GLY A 73 16.71 8.13 0.89
N SER A 74 17.57 7.15 0.58
CA SER A 74 18.72 6.76 1.43
C SER A 74 18.38 6.35 2.87
N SER A 75 17.12 6.03 3.18
CA SER A 75 16.69 5.51 4.50
C SER A 75 17.23 4.11 4.82
N GLY A 76 17.61 3.34 3.80
CA GLY A 76 18.14 1.98 3.95
C GLY A 76 17.13 0.86 3.64
N LYS A 77 16.12 1.10 2.80
CA LYS A 77 15.12 0.10 2.36
C LYS A 77 15.75 -1.15 1.77
N SER A 78 16.57 -1.01 0.72
CA SER A 78 17.26 -2.13 0.08
C SER A 78 18.19 -2.87 1.03
N THR A 79 18.86 -2.14 1.93
CA THR A 79 19.71 -2.72 2.98
C THR A 79 18.89 -3.54 3.97
N LEU A 80 17.74 -3.04 4.39
CA LEU A 80 16.79 -3.76 5.25
C LEU A 80 16.26 -5.00 4.54
N PHE A 81 15.84 -4.88 3.28
CA PHE A 81 15.38 -6.01 2.46
C PHE A 81 16.45 -7.11 2.38
N ASN A 82 17.69 -6.75 2.00
CA ASN A 82 18.81 -7.69 1.93
C ASN A 82 19.07 -8.39 3.26
N SER A 83 18.92 -7.67 4.38
CA SER A 83 19.13 -8.21 5.71
C SER A 83 18.02 -9.17 6.15
N LEU A 84 16.77 -8.95 5.72
CA LEU A 84 15.65 -9.85 5.99
C LEU A 84 15.67 -11.09 5.09
N VAL A 85 16.10 -10.94 3.84
CA VAL A 85 16.30 -12.02 2.88
C VAL A 85 17.56 -12.83 3.20
N GLY A 86 18.54 -12.22 3.87
CA GLY A 86 19.85 -12.81 4.19
C GLY A 86 20.80 -12.91 3.00
N GLU A 87 20.49 -12.20 1.92
CA GLU A 87 21.26 -12.18 0.67
C GLU A 87 21.31 -10.74 0.14
N ARG A 88 22.40 -10.39 -0.57
CA ARG A 88 22.59 -9.04 -1.13
C ARG A 88 22.01 -8.98 -2.53
N CYS A 89 20.69 -9.02 -2.67
CA CYS A 89 20.02 -9.09 -3.97
C CYS A 89 19.57 -7.73 -4.51
N SER A 90 19.14 -6.83 -3.62
CA SER A 90 18.75 -5.46 -3.97
C SER A 90 19.97 -4.54 -3.93
N LEU A 91 20.04 -3.59 -4.88
CA LEU A 91 21.08 -2.56 -4.88
C LEU A 91 20.89 -1.64 -3.67
N ALA A 92 21.88 -1.67 -2.77
CA ALA A 92 21.98 -0.78 -1.62
C ALA A 92 23.23 0.07 -1.77
N GLY A 93 23.11 1.39 -1.65
CA GLY A 93 24.23 2.33 -1.79
C GLY A 93 23.86 3.74 -1.35
N GLY A 94 24.85 4.64 -1.31
CA GLY A 94 24.68 6.01 -0.82
C GLY A 94 23.81 6.91 -1.70
N ASN A 95 23.57 6.51 -2.96
CA ASN A 95 22.75 7.27 -3.89
C ASN A 95 21.27 6.92 -3.73
N ALA A 96 20.43 7.92 -3.50
CA ALA A 96 18.98 7.75 -3.52
C ALA A 96 18.49 7.48 -4.96
N GLY A 97 17.38 6.75 -5.10
CA GLY A 97 16.69 6.55 -6.37
C GLY A 97 17.32 5.52 -7.32
N ILE A 98 18.23 4.67 -6.82
CA ILE A 98 18.89 3.63 -7.65
C ILE A 98 17.86 2.63 -8.20
N ASN A 99 16.95 2.13 -7.35
CA ASN A 99 15.96 1.14 -7.75
C ASN A 99 14.73 1.82 -8.38
N ARG A 100 14.34 1.33 -9.56
CA ARG A 100 13.17 1.77 -10.36
C ARG A 100 12.12 0.67 -10.54
N ARG A 101 12.35 -0.51 -9.98
CA ARG A 101 11.43 -1.66 -9.99
C ARG A 101 11.18 -2.16 -8.57
N ILE A 102 10.07 -2.87 -8.39
CA ILE A 102 9.77 -3.59 -7.16
C ILE A 102 10.52 -4.92 -7.19
N LEU A 103 11.22 -5.24 -6.10
CA LEU A 103 11.82 -6.56 -5.91
C LEU A 103 11.05 -7.33 -4.84
N VAL A 104 10.60 -8.52 -5.19
CA VAL A 104 9.76 -9.36 -4.34
C VAL A 104 10.54 -10.57 -3.84
N SER A 105 10.39 -10.93 -2.57
CA SER A 105 10.96 -12.16 -2.01
C SER A 105 9.95 -12.96 -1.21
N ALA A 106 9.92 -14.27 -1.45
CA ALA A 106 9.26 -15.22 -0.57
C ALA A 106 9.93 -16.61 -0.65
N PRO A 107 9.53 -17.55 0.22
CA PRO A 107 10.03 -18.91 0.16
C PRO A 107 9.73 -19.61 -1.17
N GLY A 108 10.73 -20.34 -1.69
CA GLY A 108 10.60 -21.07 -2.96
C GLY A 108 9.46 -22.09 -3.00
N GLU A 109 9.05 -22.64 -1.85
CA GLU A 109 7.91 -23.56 -1.77
C GLU A 109 6.58 -22.89 -2.17
N ILE A 110 6.41 -21.61 -1.88
CA ILE A 110 5.19 -20.85 -2.21
C ILE A 110 5.17 -20.50 -3.69
N PHE A 111 6.33 -20.15 -4.26
CA PHE A 111 6.48 -19.78 -5.67
C PHE A 111 6.31 -20.94 -6.66
N ARG A 112 6.35 -22.20 -6.20
CA ARG A 112 6.11 -23.39 -7.06
C ARG A 112 4.65 -23.56 -7.47
N GLN A 113 3.72 -22.85 -6.83
CA GLN A 113 2.31 -22.86 -7.21
C GLN A 113 2.08 -21.84 -8.33
N LYS A 114 1.77 -22.29 -9.56
CA LYS A 114 1.67 -21.40 -10.74
C LYS A 114 0.59 -20.32 -10.54
N GLU A 115 -0.51 -20.67 -9.88
CA GLU A 115 -1.62 -19.78 -9.57
C GLU A 115 -1.25 -18.72 -8.53
N PHE A 116 -0.24 -19.00 -7.68
CA PHE A 116 0.23 -18.05 -6.69
C PHE A 116 0.95 -16.87 -7.36
N LEU A 117 1.85 -17.15 -8.30
CA LEU A 117 2.60 -16.10 -9.01
C LEU A 117 1.68 -15.16 -9.78
N SER A 118 0.70 -15.71 -10.50
CA SER A 118 -0.26 -14.88 -11.23
C SER A 118 -1.07 -13.99 -10.26
N THR A 119 -1.58 -14.56 -9.17
CA THR A 119 -2.34 -13.82 -8.14
C THR A 119 -1.49 -12.76 -7.42
N LEU A 120 -0.22 -13.07 -7.17
CA LEU A 120 0.73 -12.20 -6.49
C LEU A 120 1.00 -10.95 -7.32
N PHE A 121 1.27 -11.14 -8.61
CA PHE A 121 1.69 -10.07 -9.51
C PHE A 121 0.57 -9.38 -10.28
N GLU A 122 -0.66 -9.90 -10.23
CA GLU A 122 -1.83 -9.33 -10.90
C GLU A 122 -2.01 -7.81 -10.65
N PRO A 123 -1.87 -7.27 -9.43
CA PRO A 123 -2.07 -5.84 -9.20
C PRO A 123 -1.06 -4.94 -9.89
N PHE A 124 0.09 -5.48 -10.29
CA PHE A 124 1.13 -4.74 -11.01
C PHE A 124 0.91 -4.76 -12.53
N GLY A 125 -0.14 -5.43 -13.02
CA GLY A 125 -0.55 -5.44 -14.43
C GLY A 125 0.51 -5.97 -15.41
N SER A 126 1.53 -6.68 -14.92
CA SER A 126 2.67 -7.13 -15.72
C SER A 126 3.14 -8.52 -15.29
N THR A 127 3.75 -9.25 -16.23
CA THR A 127 4.39 -10.53 -15.93
C THR A 127 5.69 -10.30 -15.18
N SER A 128 5.82 -10.89 -14.00
CA SER A 128 7.07 -10.88 -13.24
C SER A 128 8.08 -11.88 -13.81
N LYS A 129 9.36 -11.64 -13.57
CA LYS A 129 10.43 -12.59 -13.88
C LYS A 129 11.44 -12.70 -12.72
N PRO A 130 12.20 -13.80 -12.61
CA PRO A 130 13.26 -13.89 -11.61
C PRO A 130 14.31 -12.79 -11.86
N LEU A 131 14.93 -12.32 -10.79
CA LEU A 131 16.09 -11.41 -10.87
C LEU A 131 17.30 -12.21 -11.35
N GLU A 132 17.89 -11.81 -12.49
CA GLU A 132 19.11 -12.42 -13.02
C GLU A 132 20.33 -11.52 -12.75
N ASP A 133 20.15 -10.21 -12.93
CA ASP A 133 21.16 -9.19 -12.64
C ASP A 133 20.56 -8.04 -11.81
N GLN A 134 21.28 -7.61 -10.77
CA GLN A 134 20.89 -6.47 -9.93
C GLN A 134 20.74 -5.18 -10.73
N GLN A 135 21.49 -5.02 -11.84
CA GLN A 135 21.36 -3.85 -12.72
C GLN A 135 19.96 -3.73 -13.34
N GLU A 136 19.20 -4.81 -13.44
CA GLU A 136 17.82 -4.78 -13.91
C GLU A 136 16.92 -3.92 -13.02
N LEU A 137 17.25 -3.77 -11.74
CA LEU A 137 16.52 -2.91 -10.81
C LEU A 137 16.70 -1.43 -11.13
N THR A 138 17.75 -1.04 -11.87
CA THR A 138 18.06 0.37 -12.17
C THR A 138 17.29 0.95 -13.35
N VAL A 139 16.63 0.10 -14.12
CA VAL A 139 15.85 0.48 -15.31
C VAL A 139 14.36 0.24 -15.07
N PRO A 140 13.44 1.07 -15.58
CA PRO A 140 11.99 0.81 -15.46
C PRO A 140 11.59 -0.54 -16.06
N GLY A 141 10.55 -1.17 -15.53
CA GLY A 141 9.97 -2.42 -16.06
C GLY A 141 9.15 -3.20 -15.04
N CYS A 142 8.87 -4.47 -15.34
CA CYS A 142 8.03 -5.32 -14.51
C CYS A 142 8.68 -5.64 -13.14
N PRO A 143 7.87 -5.98 -12.12
CA PRO A 143 8.41 -6.46 -10.85
C PRO A 143 9.29 -7.70 -11.03
N LEU A 144 10.38 -7.74 -10.25
CA LEU A 144 11.32 -8.85 -10.22
C LEU A 144 11.13 -9.66 -8.93
N TYR A 145 11.56 -10.92 -8.93
CA TYR A 145 11.50 -11.74 -7.72
C TYR A 145 12.74 -12.58 -7.46
N ILE A 146 12.95 -12.91 -6.18
CA ILE A 146 13.96 -13.83 -5.68
C ILE A 146 13.32 -14.81 -4.69
N LEU A 147 13.91 -15.99 -4.55
CA LEU A 147 13.44 -17.01 -3.62
C LEU A 147 14.38 -17.04 -2.41
N SER A 148 13.83 -16.90 -1.20
CA SER A 148 14.63 -17.00 0.03
C SER A 148 13.88 -17.75 1.12
N SER A 149 14.56 -18.70 1.74
CA SER A 149 14.07 -19.47 2.89
C SER A 149 14.11 -18.68 4.21
N ASN A 150 14.81 -17.52 4.24
CA ASN A 150 14.84 -16.64 5.41
C ASN A 150 13.54 -15.84 5.57
N VAL A 151 12.82 -15.62 4.47
CA VAL A 151 11.51 -14.96 4.50
C VAL A 151 10.49 -15.91 5.17
N PRO A 152 9.69 -15.44 6.14
CA PRO A 152 8.66 -16.26 6.76
C PRO A 152 7.61 -16.78 5.76
N ARG A 153 7.16 -18.03 5.90
CA ARG A 153 6.16 -18.66 5.02
C ARG A 153 4.81 -17.93 4.96
N ASN A 154 4.48 -17.17 6.01
CA ASN A 154 3.27 -16.39 6.09
C ASN A 154 3.38 -15.03 5.38
N MET A 155 4.46 -14.75 4.63
CA MET A 155 4.74 -13.42 4.12
C MET A 155 5.52 -13.39 2.79
N VAL A 156 5.30 -12.30 2.06
CA VAL A 156 6.05 -11.85 0.91
C VAL A 156 6.63 -10.48 1.25
N LEU A 157 7.92 -10.30 1.05
CA LEU A 157 8.59 -9.01 1.22
C LEU A 157 8.69 -8.30 -0.12
N MET A 158 8.48 -6.99 -0.13
CA MET A 158 8.66 -6.15 -1.31
C MET A 158 9.61 -5.00 -0.98
N ASP A 159 10.74 -4.92 -1.67
CA ASP A 159 11.56 -3.73 -1.71
C ASP A 159 10.97 -2.74 -2.72
N THR A 160 10.74 -1.51 -2.30
CA THR A 160 10.13 -0.48 -3.13
C THR A 160 11.15 0.58 -3.53
N PRO A 161 11.05 1.15 -4.76
CA PRO A 161 11.72 2.38 -5.11
C PRO A 161 11.48 3.51 -4.09
N ASP A 162 12.35 4.52 -4.13
CA ASP A 162 12.18 5.73 -3.32
C ASP A 162 10.95 6.51 -3.81
N PHE A 163 10.11 6.97 -2.88
CA PHE A 163 8.92 7.74 -3.23
C PHE A 163 9.17 9.25 -3.31
N ASP A 164 10.30 9.73 -2.78
CA ASP A 164 10.65 11.15 -2.64
C ASP A 164 11.77 11.61 -3.60
N THR A 165 12.26 10.72 -4.47
CA THR A 165 13.36 11.04 -5.41
C THR A 165 12.83 11.45 -6.79
N GLY A 166 12.93 12.74 -7.11
CA GLY A 166 12.59 13.34 -8.40
C GLY A 166 13.20 14.74 -8.53
N ALA A 167 13.63 15.14 -9.73
CA ALA A 167 14.04 16.52 -10.00
C ALA A 167 12.80 17.39 -10.19
N GLN A 168 12.74 18.56 -9.53
CA GLN A 168 11.66 19.54 -9.69
C GLN A 168 10.22 19.01 -9.51
N GLY A 169 9.98 18.17 -8.49
CA GLY A 169 8.61 17.78 -8.10
C GLY A 169 7.97 16.66 -8.94
N ASP A 170 8.67 16.15 -9.96
CA ASP A 170 8.25 14.95 -10.71
C ASP A 170 8.86 13.68 -10.10
N TYR A 171 8.05 13.01 -9.28
CA TYR A 171 8.38 11.73 -8.64
C TYR A 171 8.40 10.61 -9.68
N ALA A 172 9.57 10.35 -10.28
CA ALA A 172 9.76 9.43 -11.41
C ALA A 172 9.28 7.98 -11.17
N ASN A 173 9.07 7.57 -9.91
CA ASN A 173 8.65 6.23 -9.52
C ASN A 173 7.30 6.17 -8.79
N ARG A 174 6.52 7.27 -8.75
CA ARG A 174 5.34 7.38 -7.89
C ARG A 174 4.31 6.29 -8.14
N ASP A 175 4.04 5.95 -9.39
CA ASP A 175 3.06 4.92 -9.72
C ASP A 175 3.50 3.53 -9.29
N VAL A 176 4.78 3.21 -9.47
CA VAL A 176 5.36 1.92 -9.06
C VAL A 176 5.31 1.77 -7.54
N VAL A 177 5.70 2.82 -6.81
CA VAL A 177 5.64 2.79 -5.34
C VAL A 177 4.18 2.73 -4.87
N ARG A 178 3.29 3.54 -5.45
CA ARG A 178 1.86 3.53 -5.13
C ARG A 178 1.25 2.15 -5.32
N GLN A 179 1.52 1.47 -6.44
CA GLN A 179 1.07 0.10 -6.67
C GLN A 179 1.56 -0.87 -5.60
N ALA A 180 2.83 -0.80 -5.19
CA ALA A 180 3.38 -1.64 -4.14
C ALA A 180 2.69 -1.40 -2.78
N LEU A 181 2.49 -0.14 -2.41
CA LEU A 181 1.88 0.24 -1.14
C LEU A 181 0.38 -0.10 -1.11
N GLU A 182 -0.37 0.18 -2.18
CA GLU A 182 -1.79 -0.15 -2.29
C GLU A 182 -2.03 -1.68 -2.22
N THR A 183 -1.11 -2.46 -2.80
CA THR A 183 -1.15 -3.93 -2.82
C THR A 183 -0.75 -4.58 -1.50
N SER A 184 -0.05 -3.85 -0.63
CA SER A 184 0.46 -4.37 0.64
C SER A 184 -0.65 -4.56 1.69
N ASP A 185 -0.54 -5.63 2.48
CA ASP A 185 -1.35 -5.85 3.67
C ASP A 185 -0.79 -5.06 4.87
N ILE A 186 0.55 -4.95 4.96
CA ILE A 186 1.29 -4.19 5.98
C ILE A 186 2.45 -3.41 5.37
N LEU A 187 2.88 -2.35 6.04
CA LEU A 187 4.11 -1.63 5.72
C LEU A 187 5.22 -1.87 6.75
N ILE A 188 6.46 -1.87 6.29
CA ILE A 188 7.66 -1.76 7.12
C ILE A 188 8.28 -0.41 6.76
N TYR A 189 7.96 0.61 7.54
CA TYR A 189 8.38 1.97 7.28
C TYR A 189 9.73 2.26 7.95
N ILE A 190 10.77 2.43 7.14
CA ILE A 190 12.10 2.81 7.57
C ILE A 190 12.34 4.31 7.40
N PHE A 191 12.84 4.95 8.45
CA PHE A 191 13.11 6.39 8.49
C PHE A 191 14.39 6.68 9.27
N THR A 192 14.91 7.89 9.11
CA THR A 192 16.19 8.38 9.66
C THR A 192 15.96 9.70 10.39
N ASN A 193 17.01 10.19 11.07
CA ASN A 193 16.93 11.47 11.78
C ASN A 193 16.67 12.67 10.85
N SER A 194 17.03 12.55 9.57
CA SER A 194 16.79 13.59 8.57
C SER A 194 15.35 13.66 8.05
N ASN A 195 14.58 12.57 8.17
CA ASN A 195 13.25 12.50 7.55
C ASN A 195 12.11 12.08 8.49
N TYR A 196 12.37 11.77 9.77
CA TYR A 196 11.31 11.41 10.73
C TYR A 196 10.25 12.50 10.92
N ASN A 197 10.66 13.77 10.84
CA ASN A 197 9.75 14.93 10.96
C ASN A 197 9.43 15.57 9.60
N ASN A 198 9.77 14.90 8.50
CA ASN A 198 9.39 15.38 7.17
C ASN A 198 7.90 15.11 6.94
N ARG A 199 7.11 16.18 6.94
CA ARG A 199 5.66 16.12 6.77
C ARG A 199 5.25 15.57 5.41
N ASP A 200 5.91 15.96 4.33
CA ASP A 200 5.58 15.46 2.98
C ASP A 200 5.68 13.94 2.90
N ASN A 201 6.72 13.37 3.52
CA ASN A 201 6.91 11.93 3.59
C ASN A 201 5.82 11.25 4.43
N THR A 202 5.50 11.78 5.60
CA THR A 202 4.47 11.20 6.47
C THR A 202 3.07 11.37 5.89
N ASP A 203 2.81 12.45 5.15
CA ASP A 203 1.51 12.73 4.54
C ASP A 203 1.29 11.83 3.33
N PHE A 204 2.32 11.60 2.49
CA PHE A 204 2.27 10.59 1.44
C PHE A 204 1.98 9.20 2.02
N ILE A 205 2.71 8.80 3.06
CA ILE A 205 2.52 7.50 3.71
C ILE A 205 1.16 7.42 4.42
N SER A 206 0.68 8.51 5.02
CA SER A 206 -0.67 8.61 5.60
C SER A 206 -1.74 8.38 4.55
N GLN A 207 -1.64 9.01 3.38
CA GLN A 207 -2.57 8.80 2.27
C GLN A 207 -2.61 7.33 1.83
N MET A 208 -1.47 6.65 1.80
CA MET A 208 -1.38 5.23 1.42
C MET A 208 -1.93 4.29 2.51
N LEU A 209 -1.68 4.58 3.78
CA LEU A 209 -2.05 3.73 4.91
C LEU A 209 -3.49 3.94 5.40
N THR A 210 -4.04 5.15 5.21
CA THR A 210 -5.31 5.59 5.80
C THR A 210 -6.31 6.13 4.77
N GLY A 211 -5.89 6.37 3.53
CA GLY A 211 -6.78 6.97 2.51
C GLY A 211 -7.94 6.07 2.07
N ILE A 212 -7.73 4.75 2.06
CA ILE A 212 -8.76 3.71 1.88
C ILE A 212 -8.39 2.50 2.74
N GLY A 213 -9.17 2.28 3.79
CA GLY A 213 -8.87 1.29 4.82
C GLY A 213 -7.69 1.70 5.70
N MET A 214 -7.54 1.02 6.84
CA MET A 214 -6.45 1.26 7.77
C MET A 214 -5.46 0.10 7.76
N ARG A 215 -4.31 0.33 7.11
CA ARG A 215 -3.19 -0.64 7.08
C ARG A 215 -2.32 -0.46 8.31
N LYS A 216 -1.79 -1.58 8.82
CA LYS A 216 -0.86 -1.57 9.96
C LYS A 216 0.59 -1.46 9.49
N CYS A 217 1.46 -0.91 10.32
CA CYS A 217 2.88 -0.79 9.97
C CYS A 217 3.82 -1.17 11.11
N PHE A 218 5.01 -1.63 10.73
CA PHE A 218 6.19 -1.59 11.58
C PHE A 218 6.96 -0.30 11.34
N LEU A 219 7.51 0.27 12.41
CA LEU A 219 8.38 1.44 12.35
C LEU A 219 9.81 1.01 12.62
N VAL A 220 10.71 1.28 11.68
CA VAL A 220 12.15 0.99 11.78
C VAL A 220 12.92 2.29 11.74
N TYR A 221 13.48 2.69 12.88
CA TYR A 221 14.25 3.92 12.99
C TYR A 221 15.75 3.63 12.85
N ARG A 222 16.36 4.11 11.76
CA ARG A 222 17.81 4.13 11.60
C ARG A 222 18.38 5.39 12.26
N VAL A 223 19.21 5.20 13.27
CA VAL A 223 19.61 6.25 14.20
C VAL A 223 21.04 6.02 14.71
N TYR A 224 21.72 7.04 15.23
CA TYR A 224 23.01 6.87 15.89
C TYR A 224 22.89 6.01 17.15
N ALA A 225 23.95 5.23 17.45
CA ALA A 225 23.97 4.33 18.59
C ALA A 225 23.75 5.05 19.94
N GLY A 226 24.14 6.32 20.04
CA GLY A 226 24.03 7.13 21.26
C GLY A 226 22.61 7.58 21.62
N PHE A 227 21.60 7.36 20.77
CA PHE A 227 20.22 7.68 21.13
C PHE A 227 19.70 6.69 22.16
N GLU A 228 18.97 7.20 23.15
CA GLU A 228 18.29 6.38 24.14
C GLU A 228 17.03 5.74 23.53
N ASP A 229 16.67 4.55 24.01
CA ASP A 229 15.50 3.83 23.50
C ASP A 229 14.18 4.63 23.69
N GLN A 230 14.11 5.46 24.74
CA GLN A 230 12.98 6.35 24.98
C GLN A 230 12.87 7.47 23.93
N GLU A 231 14.00 8.02 23.48
CA GLU A 231 14.03 9.04 22.41
C GLU A 231 13.61 8.43 21.08
N VAL A 232 14.10 7.22 20.78
CA VAL A 232 13.71 6.44 19.60
C VAL A 232 12.20 6.20 19.57
N ILE A 233 11.62 5.79 20.71
CA ILE A 233 10.16 5.61 20.82
C ILE A 233 9.45 6.95 20.62
N GLY A 234 9.94 8.03 21.21
CA GLY A 234 9.38 9.37 21.05
C GLY A 234 9.31 9.80 19.59
N HIS A 235 10.41 9.70 18.85
CA HIS A 235 10.48 10.06 17.43
C HIS A 235 9.60 9.14 16.57
N ALA A 236 9.62 7.83 16.82
CA ALA A 236 8.76 6.89 16.12
C ALA A 236 7.27 7.17 16.37
N MET A 237 6.88 7.58 17.58
CA MET A 237 5.50 7.95 17.88
C MET A 237 5.09 9.28 17.24
N THR A 238 6.02 10.21 17.03
CA THR A 238 5.75 11.41 16.19
C THR A 238 5.42 10.99 14.77
N VAL A 239 6.23 10.12 14.15
CA VAL A 239 5.95 9.53 12.82
C VAL A 239 4.59 8.83 12.82
N ALA A 240 4.31 8.00 13.82
CA ALA A 240 3.06 7.25 13.93
C ALA A 240 1.83 8.17 14.00
N ARG A 241 1.91 9.26 14.78
CA ARG A 241 0.84 10.25 14.91
C ARG A 241 0.66 11.06 13.64
N ASN A 242 1.73 11.38 12.93
CA ASN A 242 1.61 12.04 11.62
C ASN A 242 0.88 11.13 10.61
N ILE A 243 1.09 9.82 10.70
CA ILE A 243 0.46 8.85 9.79
C ILE A 243 -1.01 8.55 10.18
N TYR A 244 -1.26 8.26 11.46
CA TYR A 244 -2.53 7.68 11.93
C TYR A 244 -3.34 8.59 12.86
N GLY A 245 -2.83 9.78 13.20
CA GLY A 245 -3.44 10.64 14.21
C GLY A 245 -3.48 9.99 15.59
N ASP A 246 -4.59 10.16 16.30
CA ASP A 246 -4.79 9.66 17.66
C ASP A 246 -4.83 8.12 17.75
N ASP A 247 -5.10 7.45 16.63
CA ASP A 247 -5.18 5.98 16.55
C ASP A 247 -3.81 5.29 16.38
N ALA A 248 -2.70 6.04 16.43
CA ALA A 248 -1.35 5.53 16.17
C ALA A 248 -1.02 4.20 16.86
N GLU A 249 -1.33 4.07 18.16
CA GLU A 249 -1.00 2.87 18.94
C GLU A 249 -1.74 1.61 18.46
N LYS A 250 -2.90 1.77 17.82
CA LYS A 250 -3.71 0.66 17.31
C LYS A 250 -3.13 0.05 16.03
N TYR A 251 -2.45 0.87 15.22
CA TYR A 251 -2.00 0.48 13.88
C TYR A 251 -0.48 0.27 13.79
N VAL A 252 0.30 0.72 14.78
CA VAL A 252 1.72 0.39 14.90
C VAL A 252 1.90 -1.01 15.50
N LEU A 253 2.44 -1.93 14.70
CA LEU A 253 2.72 -3.32 15.08
C LEU A 253 3.95 -3.48 15.97
N GLY A 254 4.88 -2.54 15.88
CA GLY A 254 6.10 -2.52 16.67
C GLY A 254 7.07 -1.44 16.20
N ILE A 255 7.91 -0.98 17.13
CA ILE A 255 8.95 0.01 16.90
C ILE A 255 10.30 -0.69 17.09
N TYR A 256 11.14 -0.59 16.06
CA TYR A 256 12.48 -1.17 16.00
C TYR A 256 13.46 -0.07 15.68
N ARG A 257 14.71 -0.25 16.11
CA ARG A 257 15.82 0.60 15.72
C ARG A 257 16.95 -0.22 15.12
N THR A 258 17.74 0.44 14.31
CA THR A 258 19.03 -0.03 13.83
C THR A 258 20.03 1.09 13.96
N ASP A 259 21.25 0.77 14.36
CA ASP A 259 22.28 1.77 14.51
C ASP A 259 22.89 2.10 13.13
N GLU A 260 23.31 3.35 12.93
CA GLU A 260 24.12 3.71 11.77
C GLU A 260 25.49 3.04 11.87
N ASP A 261 25.80 2.16 10.92
CA ASP A 261 27.04 1.37 10.88
C ASP A 261 27.67 1.49 9.48
N ASN A 262 28.93 1.91 9.43
CA ASN A 262 29.70 2.04 8.20
C ASN A 262 29.91 0.68 7.51
N ALA A 263 30.06 -0.41 8.26
CA ALA A 263 30.18 -1.76 7.70
C ALA A 263 28.87 -2.21 7.05
N VAL A 264 27.71 -1.75 7.55
CA VAL A 264 26.42 -1.99 6.91
C VAL A 264 26.29 -1.13 5.64
N ALA A 265 26.71 0.13 5.67
CA ALA A 265 26.70 1.03 4.52
C ALA A 265 27.65 0.59 3.39
N ALA A 266 28.82 0.05 3.74
CA ALA A 266 29.80 -0.51 2.80
C ALA A 266 29.38 -1.88 2.24
N GLY A 267 28.31 -2.48 2.76
CA GLY A 267 27.89 -3.80 2.33
C GLY A 267 28.81 -4.92 2.80
N GLU A 268 29.41 -4.78 3.98
CA GLU A 268 30.25 -5.81 4.62
C GLU A 268 29.44 -6.59 5.67
N ARG A 269 28.46 -5.95 6.31
CA ARG A 269 27.57 -6.54 7.33
C ARG A 269 26.09 -6.37 6.95
N PHE A 270 25.23 -7.25 7.48
CA PHE A 270 23.78 -7.07 7.43
C PHE A 270 23.28 -6.12 8.52
N MET A 271 22.20 -5.41 8.23
CA MET A 271 21.51 -4.55 9.17
C MET A 271 20.91 -5.39 10.32
N ALA A 272 21.19 -4.99 11.56
CA ALA A 272 20.69 -5.65 12.76
C ALA A 272 19.60 -4.81 13.42
N LEU A 273 18.38 -5.36 13.47
CA LEU A 273 17.24 -4.68 14.08
C LEU A 273 17.07 -5.12 15.53
N ARG A 274 16.94 -4.15 16.43
CA ARG A 274 16.58 -4.36 17.83
C ARG A 274 15.24 -3.70 18.15
N PRO A 275 14.37 -4.34 18.96
CA PRO A 275 13.14 -3.70 19.40
C PRO A 275 13.50 -2.47 20.24
N ALA A 276 12.81 -1.34 20.02
CA ALA A 276 13.02 -0.14 20.82
C ALA A 276 12.43 -0.28 22.23
N ARG A 277 11.52 -1.24 22.44
CA ARG A 277 10.98 -1.59 23.76
C ARG A 277 11.66 -2.87 24.27
N PRO A 278 12.14 -2.93 25.52
CA PRO A 278 12.85 -4.10 26.06
C PRO A 278 12.06 -5.41 25.97
N GLU A 279 10.75 -5.34 26.18
CA GLU A 279 9.81 -6.48 26.16
C GLU A 279 9.47 -6.95 24.72
N GLY A 280 9.95 -6.23 23.69
CA GLY A 280 9.62 -6.49 22.30
C GLY A 280 10.26 -7.77 21.76
N PRO A 281 9.56 -8.58 20.94
CA PRO A 281 10.19 -9.71 20.28
C PRO A 281 11.22 -9.23 19.24
N PRO A 282 12.25 -10.04 18.92
CA PRO A 282 13.10 -9.78 17.76
C PRO A 282 12.25 -9.63 16.48
N PHE A 283 12.67 -8.78 15.55
CA PHE A 283 11.87 -8.42 14.38
C PHE A 283 11.43 -9.64 13.55
N ALA A 284 12.35 -10.57 13.28
CA ALA A 284 12.03 -11.81 12.56
C ALA A 284 10.98 -12.67 13.28
N LYS A 285 10.94 -12.64 14.62
CA LYS A 285 9.92 -13.33 15.42
C LYS A 285 8.58 -12.60 15.37
N ALA A 286 8.57 -11.27 15.33
CA ALA A 286 7.35 -10.49 15.13
C ALA A 286 6.72 -10.78 13.77
N LEU A 287 7.52 -10.76 12.71
CA LEU A 287 7.13 -11.11 11.35
C LEU A 287 6.52 -12.51 11.25
N ARG A 288 7.14 -13.53 11.86
CA ARG A 288 6.61 -14.91 11.91
C ARG A 288 5.31 -15.07 12.69
N ARG A 289 5.01 -14.17 13.63
CA ARG A 289 3.78 -14.22 14.46
C ARG A 289 2.57 -13.58 13.76
N MET A 290 2.78 -12.89 12.65
CA MET A 290 1.71 -12.24 11.90
C MET A 290 0.77 -13.30 11.33
N ASP A 291 -0.53 -13.10 11.48
CA ASP A 291 -1.54 -14.05 11.03
C ASP A 291 -2.31 -13.47 9.85
N PRO A 292 -2.11 -14.00 8.62
CA PRO A 292 -2.88 -13.57 7.44
C PRO A 292 -4.39 -13.66 7.66
N ARG A 293 -4.85 -14.64 8.45
CA ARG A 293 -6.27 -14.91 8.73
C ARG A 293 -6.93 -13.81 9.55
N LYS A 294 -6.14 -13.02 10.29
CA LYS A 294 -6.63 -11.91 11.11
C LYS A 294 -6.44 -10.56 10.43
N LEU A 295 -5.23 -10.31 9.90
CA LEU A 295 -4.86 -8.99 9.42
C LEU A 295 -5.54 -8.63 8.09
N ARG A 296 -5.61 -9.58 7.16
CA ARG A 296 -6.19 -9.30 5.84
C ARG A 296 -7.69 -9.05 5.91
N PRO A 297 -8.51 -9.85 6.63
CA PRO A 297 -9.92 -9.52 6.76
C PRO A 297 -10.18 -8.22 7.52
N GLU A 298 -9.34 -7.86 8.51
CA GLU A 298 -9.42 -6.57 9.21
C GLU A 298 -9.18 -5.42 8.25
N LEU A 299 -8.13 -5.49 7.42
CA LEU A 299 -7.85 -4.51 6.38
C LEU A 299 -8.98 -4.42 5.36
N LEU A 300 -9.41 -5.55 4.78
CA LEU A 300 -10.46 -5.58 3.76
C LEU A 300 -11.80 -5.07 4.29
N SER A 301 -12.14 -5.38 5.53
CA SER A 301 -13.33 -4.82 6.18
C SER A 301 -13.23 -3.31 6.30
N SER A 302 -12.06 -2.78 6.68
CA SER A 302 -11.82 -1.33 6.73
C SER A 302 -11.97 -0.70 5.34
N VAL A 303 -11.33 -1.28 4.32
CA VAL A 303 -11.40 -0.84 2.93
C VAL A 303 -12.86 -0.77 2.45
N LEU A 304 -13.62 -1.87 2.62
CA LEU A 304 -15.01 -1.94 2.18
C LEU A 304 -15.91 -0.92 2.87
N ASN A 305 -15.74 -0.73 4.18
CA ASN A 305 -16.48 0.27 4.93
C ASN A 305 -16.22 1.70 4.40
N ASP A 306 -14.96 2.03 4.11
CA ASP A 306 -14.61 3.35 3.58
C ASP A 306 -15.07 3.54 2.14
N THR A 307 -14.96 2.51 1.30
CA THR A 307 -15.51 2.52 -0.07
C THR A 307 -17.01 2.73 -0.06
N LEU A 308 -17.75 2.05 0.83
CA LEU A 308 -19.20 2.18 0.95
C LEU A 308 -19.60 3.59 1.40
N LYS A 309 -18.88 4.17 2.37
CA LYS A 309 -19.09 5.58 2.78
C LYS A 309 -18.87 6.55 1.60
N LYS A 310 -17.77 6.39 0.86
CA LYS A 310 -17.46 7.24 -0.31
C LYS A 310 -18.51 7.11 -1.41
N ALA A 311 -18.97 5.89 -1.70
CA ALA A 311 -20.03 5.63 -2.67
C ALA A 311 -21.36 6.30 -2.26
N ASN A 312 -21.73 6.22 -0.98
CA ASN A 312 -22.93 6.88 -0.46
C ASN A 312 -22.85 8.41 -0.54
N ALA A 313 -21.68 8.99 -0.25
CA ALA A 313 -21.48 10.43 -0.40
C ALA A 313 -21.61 10.87 -1.86
N ALA A 314 -20.97 10.15 -2.79
CA ALA A 314 -21.09 10.42 -4.23
C ALA A 314 -22.54 10.29 -4.74
N LEU A 315 -23.30 9.30 -4.24
CA LEU A 315 -24.71 9.14 -4.56
C LEU A 315 -25.56 10.31 -4.04
N ALA A 316 -25.29 10.80 -2.83
CA ALA A 316 -25.96 11.97 -2.27
C ALA A 316 -25.70 13.23 -3.11
N ASP A 317 -24.45 13.46 -3.50
CA ASP A 317 -24.05 14.58 -4.37
C ASP A 317 -24.72 14.49 -5.76
N ALA A 318 -24.79 13.29 -6.34
CA ALA A 318 -25.47 13.06 -7.61
C ALA A 318 -26.97 13.36 -7.51
N ASN A 319 -27.63 12.94 -6.43
CA ASN A 319 -29.05 13.22 -6.18
C ASN A 319 -29.32 14.73 -6.01
N LEU A 320 -28.46 15.46 -5.30
CA LEU A 320 -28.55 16.93 -5.16
C LEU A 320 -28.37 17.64 -6.51
N SER A 321 -27.44 17.16 -7.33
CA SER A 321 -27.19 17.69 -8.68
C SER A 321 -28.36 17.42 -9.64
N LEU A 322 -28.99 16.24 -9.55
CA LEU A 322 -30.19 15.90 -10.33
C LEU A 322 -31.42 16.71 -9.86
N ALA A 323 -31.58 16.92 -8.55
CA ALA A 323 -32.65 17.72 -7.99
C ALA A 323 -32.55 19.20 -8.42
N SER A 324 -31.35 19.79 -8.40
CA SER A 324 -31.15 21.18 -8.86
C SER A 324 -31.39 21.36 -10.37
N ARG A 325 -31.00 20.38 -11.19
CA ARG A 325 -31.29 20.36 -12.64
C ARG A 325 -32.76 20.20 -12.99
N THR A 326 -33.50 19.42 -12.19
CA THR A 326 -34.95 19.22 -12.38
C THR A 326 -35.78 20.39 -11.82
N ALA A 327 -35.25 21.12 -10.83
CA ALA A 327 -35.83 22.35 -10.30
C ALA A 327 -35.59 23.61 -11.17
N GLY A 328 -34.90 23.49 -12.31
CA GLY A 328 -34.66 24.60 -13.24
C GLY A 328 -33.59 25.60 -12.79
N GLU A 329 -32.82 25.30 -11.74
CA GLU A 329 -31.72 26.15 -11.30
C GLU A 329 -30.45 25.84 -12.10
N THR A 330 -30.04 26.79 -12.95
CA THR A 330 -28.79 26.69 -13.71
C THR A 330 -27.57 26.56 -12.77
N PRO A 331 -26.63 25.62 -13.00
CA PRO A 331 -25.48 25.47 -12.12
C PRO A 331 -24.55 26.67 -12.16
N PHE A 332 -24.00 27.01 -11.00
CA PHE A 332 -23.17 28.17 -10.63
C PHE A 332 -21.93 28.46 -11.51
N TRP A 333 -21.58 27.61 -12.48
CA TRP A 333 -20.37 27.77 -13.32
C TRP A 333 -20.48 28.83 -14.42
N ARG A 334 -21.67 29.44 -14.66
CA ARG A 334 -21.81 30.56 -15.62
C ARG A 334 -21.44 31.94 -15.07
N ALA A 335 -21.11 32.08 -13.79
CA ALA A 335 -20.73 33.37 -13.21
C ALA A 335 -19.26 33.80 -13.51
N TRP A 336 -18.49 32.98 -14.23
CA TRP A 336 -17.07 33.25 -14.55
C TRP A 336 -16.82 33.53 -16.05
N LYS A 337 -17.81 34.08 -16.76
CA LYS A 337 -17.63 34.71 -18.09
C LYS A 337 -18.23 36.13 -18.11
N GLY A 338 -17.79 36.94 -17.16
CA GLY A 338 -18.25 38.31 -17.02
C GLY A 338 -17.26 39.19 -16.28
N LYS A 339 -16.01 39.27 -16.77
CA LYS A 339 -15.06 40.38 -16.56
C LYS A 339 -13.76 40.12 -17.33
N GLY A 340 -13.45 40.98 -18.31
CA GLY A 340 -12.12 41.06 -18.93
C GLY A 340 -12.12 41.03 -20.45
N GLN A 341 -11.87 42.20 -21.03
CA GLN A 341 -11.72 42.57 -22.46
C GLN A 341 -10.96 41.58 -23.34
N ASP A 342 -11.38 41.44 -24.60
CA ASP A 342 -10.58 41.88 -25.75
C ASP A 342 -11.42 41.98 -27.04
N THR A 343 -11.09 43.00 -27.83
CA THR A 343 -11.70 43.55 -29.07
C THR A 343 -12.13 42.52 -30.13
N PRO A 344 -13.22 42.79 -30.90
CA PRO A 344 -13.57 41.96 -32.06
C PRO A 344 -12.69 42.29 -33.28
N PRO A 345 -12.33 41.31 -34.13
CA PRO A 345 -11.71 41.59 -35.42
C PRO A 345 -12.76 42.12 -36.41
N SER A 346 -12.36 43.14 -37.17
CA SER A 346 -13.11 43.78 -38.26
C SER A 346 -13.47 42.78 -39.36
N GLU A 347 -14.75 42.72 -39.71
CA GLU A 347 -15.27 42.02 -40.89
C GLU A 347 -14.78 42.69 -42.18
N GLU A 348 -13.95 41.97 -42.95
CA GLU A 348 -13.75 42.24 -44.37
C GLU A 348 -15.07 41.98 -45.13
N LYS A 349 -15.67 43.06 -45.63
CA LYS A 349 -16.73 43.03 -46.63
C LYS A 349 -16.20 42.40 -47.92
N LYS A 350 -16.83 41.31 -48.36
CA LYS A 350 -16.90 40.93 -49.77
C LYS A 350 -18.30 41.16 -50.33
N ALA A 351 -18.31 41.69 -51.55
CA ALA A 351 -19.35 41.72 -52.58
C ALA A 351 -20.13 43.04 -52.76
N ALA A 352 -19.68 43.86 -53.71
CA ALA A 352 -20.45 44.26 -54.89
C ALA A 352 -19.50 44.92 -55.91
N ASP A 353 -19.66 44.51 -57.18
CA ASP A 353 -19.00 44.86 -58.45
C ASP A 353 -17.58 44.39 -58.74
#